data_AF-A0A957VLM9-F1
#
_entry.id   AF-A0A957VLM9-F1
#
_cell.length_a   1.000
_cell.length_b   1.000
_cell.length_c   1.000
_cell.angle_alpha   90.00
_cell.angle_beta   90.00
_cell.angle_gamma   90.00
#
_symmetry.space_group_name_H-M   'P 1'
#
loop_
_entity.id
_entity.type
_entity.pdbx_description
1 polymer ?
#
loop_
_entity_poly.entity_id
_entity_poly.type
_entity_poly.pdbx_seq_one_letter_code
_entity_poly.pdbx_strand_id
1 'polypeptide(L)'
;MFKLSRRGFMIGCSSAIAAMAGSRLSYVAFGSPEDEPNQDILVVVFLRGGMDGLSVVAPIAGADRGLYEASREDIALPLTGENAALPLNAQFGLHGAAAPLHDLYQAGHLALVHAAGLTSDTRSHFDAMQFMELGTPDSKSSTTGWLTRHLQSAPNLPDQIIMPALAAGNLAPTSLNGSREAIGMTSPRDFSLDGHWKYNDWQRQAMRRMYSGASWLHQAGTQTLNALDVVELADPGDYTPENGAEYPGGGLGNNLQTIAQMIKMQLGLRVATVD
;
A
#
# COMPACT_ATOMS: atom_id res chain seq x y z
N MET A 1 -28.76 28.25 -40.87
CA MET A 1 -27.92 28.87 -39.82
C MET A 1 -28.71 28.83 -38.51
N PHE A 2 -28.48 27.83 -37.66
CA PHE A 2 -29.21 27.67 -36.41
C PHE A 2 -28.79 28.77 -35.42
N LYS A 3 -29.71 29.69 -35.10
CA LYS A 3 -29.47 30.71 -34.07
C LYS A 3 -29.57 30.04 -32.70
N LEU A 4 -28.44 29.86 -32.01
CA LEU A 4 -28.44 29.46 -30.61
C LEU A 4 -29.15 30.53 -29.78
N SER A 5 -30.25 30.15 -29.13
CA SER A 5 -30.91 31.00 -28.13
C SER A 5 -30.32 30.74 -26.75
N ARG A 6 -30.33 31.74 -25.86
CA ARG A 6 -29.88 31.59 -24.45
C ARG A 6 -30.56 30.40 -23.75
N ARG A 7 -31.83 30.13 -24.10
CA ARG A 7 -32.59 28.98 -23.60
C ARG A 7 -32.08 27.65 -24.17
N GLY A 8 -31.76 27.61 -25.47
CA GLY A 8 -31.16 26.42 -26.09
C GLY A 8 -29.75 26.12 -25.56
N PHE A 9 -28.97 27.17 -25.23
CA PHE A 9 -27.67 27.02 -24.57
C PHE A 9 -27.81 26.47 -23.14
N MET A 10 -28.71 27.06 -22.33
CA MET A 10 -28.99 26.56 -20.97
C MET A 10 -29.49 25.12 -20.97
N ILE A 11 -30.44 24.78 -21.86
CA ILE A 11 -30.94 23.41 -22.02
C ILE A 11 -29.79 22.47 -22.44
N GLY A 12 -28.97 22.88 -23.40
CA GLY A 12 -27.79 22.14 -23.86
C GLY A 12 -26.75 21.89 -22.77
N CYS A 13 -26.47 22.88 -21.91
CA CYS A 13 -25.57 22.73 -20.76
C CYS A 13 -26.16 21.79 -19.70
N SER A 14 -27.46 21.89 -19.40
CA SER A 14 -28.11 20.96 -18.47
C SER A 14 -28.20 19.53 -19.01
N SER A 15 -28.36 19.34 -20.31
CA SER A 15 -28.30 18.00 -20.91
C SER A 15 -26.89 17.44 -21.01
N ALA A 16 -25.85 18.27 -21.11
CA ALA A 16 -24.46 17.84 -20.97
C ALA A 16 -24.13 17.40 -19.53
N ILE A 17 -24.64 18.12 -18.52
CA ILE A 17 -24.51 17.74 -17.09
C ILE A 17 -25.30 16.46 -16.78
N ALA A 18 -26.53 16.33 -17.30
CA ALA A 18 -27.33 15.11 -17.15
C ALA A 18 -26.74 13.92 -17.94
N ALA A 19 -26.10 14.18 -19.08
CA ALA A 19 -25.35 13.15 -19.81
C ALA A 19 -24.06 12.73 -19.08
N MET A 20 -23.43 13.62 -18.33
CA MET A 20 -22.31 13.26 -17.42
C MET A 20 -22.79 12.44 -16.21
N ALA A 21 -24.02 12.68 -15.73
CA ALA A 21 -24.65 11.87 -14.68
C ALA A 21 -25.18 10.51 -15.20
N GLY A 22 -25.53 10.42 -16.49
CA GLY A 22 -26.03 9.20 -17.14
C GLY A 22 -24.96 8.37 -17.86
N SER A 23 -23.85 8.98 -18.27
CA SER A 23 -22.63 8.29 -18.62
C SER A 23 -22.03 7.78 -17.32
N ARG A 24 -21.96 6.46 -17.20
CA ARG A 24 -21.32 5.76 -16.09
C ARG A 24 -19.85 6.12 -15.97
N LEU A 25 -19.54 7.31 -15.45
CA LEU A 25 -18.37 7.51 -14.59
C LEU A 25 -18.74 6.89 -13.23
N SER A 26 -18.98 5.57 -13.21
CA SER A 26 -19.09 4.75 -11.99
C SER A 26 -17.73 4.60 -11.30
N TYR A 27 -16.80 5.51 -11.58
CA TYR A 27 -15.38 5.37 -11.36
C TYR A 27 -14.81 6.55 -10.57
N VAL A 28 -15.67 7.44 -10.08
CA VAL A 28 -15.30 8.49 -9.14
C VAL A 28 -16.42 8.59 -8.11
N ALA A 29 -16.47 7.62 -7.20
CA ALA A 29 -17.15 7.82 -5.93
C ALA A 29 -16.25 8.74 -5.09
N PHE A 30 -16.38 10.05 -5.25
CA PHE A 30 -16.06 10.95 -4.13
C PHE A 30 -17.20 10.76 -3.13
N GLY A 31 -17.11 9.69 -2.34
CA GLY A 31 -18.04 9.42 -1.25
C GLY A 31 -17.97 10.54 -0.22
N SER A 32 -19.12 10.93 0.33
CA SER A 32 -19.16 11.67 1.59
C SER A 32 -18.35 10.91 2.63
N PRO A 33 -17.48 11.56 3.45
CA PRO A 33 -16.62 10.89 4.42
C PRO A 33 -17.34 9.95 5.40
N GLU A 34 -18.66 10.08 5.52
CA GLU A 34 -19.49 9.44 6.53
C GLU A 34 -20.12 8.10 6.08
N ASP A 35 -20.10 7.74 4.79
CA ASP A 35 -20.82 6.55 4.26
C ASP A 35 -19.95 5.63 3.36
N GLU A 36 -18.63 5.63 3.54
CA GLU A 36 -17.75 4.64 2.88
C GLU A 36 -17.61 3.39 3.76
N PRO A 37 -18.22 2.23 3.41
CA PRO A 37 -17.95 1.00 4.14
C PRO A 37 -16.47 0.65 3.98
N ASN A 38 -15.80 0.46 5.12
CA ASN A 38 -14.46 -0.15 5.29
C ASN A 38 -13.22 0.80 5.28
N GLN A 39 -13.24 1.86 6.09
CA GLN A 39 -12.17 2.85 6.24
C GLN A 39 -10.79 2.32 6.71
N ASP A 40 -10.71 1.07 7.19
CA ASP A 40 -9.46 0.52 7.70
C ASP A 40 -8.56 0.04 6.54
N ILE A 41 -7.46 0.77 6.33
CA ILE A 41 -6.45 0.44 5.32
C ILE A 41 -5.30 -0.31 6.00
N LEU A 42 -4.99 -1.50 5.51
CA LEU A 42 -3.85 -2.28 5.96
C LEU A 42 -2.60 -1.90 5.16
N VAL A 43 -1.61 -1.33 5.83
CA VAL A 43 -0.27 -1.12 5.27
C VAL A 43 0.66 -2.22 5.79
N VAL A 44 1.18 -3.06 4.89
CA VAL A 44 2.12 -4.13 5.20
C VAL A 44 3.52 -3.67 4.82
N VAL A 45 4.35 -3.39 5.82
CA VAL A 45 5.79 -3.14 5.67
C VAL A 45 6.52 -4.46 5.84
N PHE A 46 7.07 -5.00 4.75
CA PHE A 46 7.80 -6.25 4.77
C PHE A 46 9.30 -6.00 4.74
N LEU A 47 9.98 -6.18 5.86
CA LEU A 47 11.43 -5.94 5.96
C LEU A 47 12.22 -7.08 5.32
N ARG A 48 12.32 -7.03 3.99
CA ARG A 48 13.03 -8.02 3.18
C ARG A 48 14.52 -8.00 3.55
N GLY A 49 15.14 -9.18 3.52
CA GLY A 49 16.51 -9.35 4.03
C GLY A 49 16.59 -9.65 5.54
N GLY A 50 15.49 -9.47 6.27
CA GLY A 50 15.36 -9.87 7.67
C GLY A 50 15.65 -8.73 8.64
N MET A 51 14.81 -8.64 9.68
CA MET A 51 15.04 -7.78 10.83
C MET A 51 15.40 -8.66 12.02
N ASP A 52 16.50 -8.31 12.71
CA ASP A 52 16.83 -8.95 13.97
C ASP A 52 15.99 -8.37 15.10
N GLY A 53 14.90 -9.06 15.43
CA GLY A 53 13.97 -8.63 16.48
C GLY A 53 14.62 -8.45 17.85
N LEU A 54 15.68 -9.18 18.17
CA LEU A 54 16.41 -9.07 19.44
C LEU A 54 17.43 -7.91 19.46
N SER A 55 17.72 -7.33 18.30
CA SER A 55 18.43 -6.04 18.21
C SER A 55 17.46 -4.86 18.30
N VAL A 56 16.19 -5.02 17.88
CA VAL A 56 15.19 -3.97 17.93
C VAL A 56 14.49 -3.90 19.30
N VAL A 57 14.05 -5.04 19.83
CA VAL A 57 13.42 -5.14 21.15
C VAL A 57 14.08 -6.25 21.95
N ALA A 58 14.81 -5.85 22.99
CA ALA A 58 15.66 -6.75 23.78
C ALA A 58 15.21 -6.80 25.23
N PRO A 59 15.49 -7.90 25.96
CA PRO A 59 15.41 -7.88 27.41
C PRO A 59 16.44 -6.88 27.96
N ILE A 60 16.00 -6.07 28.92
CA ILE A 60 16.80 -5.06 29.63
C ILE A 60 16.98 -5.39 31.12
N ALA A 61 16.27 -6.40 31.62
CA ALA A 61 16.33 -6.85 33.01
C ALA A 61 16.06 -8.35 33.15
N GLY A 62 16.25 -8.88 34.36
CA GLY A 62 15.94 -10.27 34.70
C GLY A 62 16.97 -11.29 34.18
N ALA A 63 16.66 -12.58 34.32
CA ALA A 63 17.54 -13.67 33.91
C ALA A 63 17.79 -13.69 32.39
N ASP A 64 16.77 -13.33 31.61
CA ASP A 64 16.86 -13.28 30.14
C ASP A 64 17.87 -12.24 29.65
N ARG A 65 18.09 -11.16 30.40
CA ARG A 65 19.12 -10.17 30.07
C ARG A 65 20.52 -10.78 30.08
N GLY A 66 20.86 -11.54 31.13
CA GLY A 66 22.18 -12.16 31.24
C GLY A 66 22.43 -13.19 30.13
N LEU A 67 21.41 -13.98 29.79
CA LEU A 67 21.46 -14.92 28.66
C LEU A 67 21.61 -14.19 27.31
N TYR A 68 20.89 -13.09 27.13
CA TYR A 68 20.96 -12.25 25.94
C TYR A 68 22.36 -11.67 25.75
N GLU A 69 22.94 -11.07 26.79
CA GLU A 69 24.30 -10.49 26.74
C GLU A 69 25.34 -11.56 26.43
N ALA A 70 25.32 -12.70 27.13
CA ALA A 70 26.27 -13.80 26.89
C ALA A 70 26.16 -14.39 25.48
N SER A 71 24.98 -14.34 24.86
CA SER A 71 24.76 -14.86 23.50
C SER A 71 25.06 -13.84 22.41
N ARG A 72 25.22 -12.56 22.77
CA ARG A 72 25.24 -11.43 21.82
C ARG A 72 26.23 -10.34 22.23
N GLU A 73 27.37 -10.74 22.79
CA GLU A 73 28.34 -9.86 23.48
C GLU A 73 28.65 -8.57 22.71
N ASP A 74 28.89 -8.66 21.39
CA ASP A 74 29.27 -7.51 20.55
C ASP A 74 28.11 -6.62 20.09
N ILE A 75 26.88 -7.12 20.15
CA ILE A 75 25.69 -6.49 19.55
C ILE A 75 24.52 -6.39 20.54
N ALA A 76 24.77 -6.63 21.82
CA ALA A 76 23.77 -6.50 22.87
C ALA A 76 23.38 -5.04 23.03
N LEU A 77 22.07 -4.78 23.10
CA LEU A 77 21.56 -3.44 23.27
C LEU A 77 22.09 -2.82 24.58
N PRO A 78 22.74 -1.65 24.55
CA PRO A 78 23.33 -1.04 25.74
C PRO A 78 22.24 -0.51 26.67
N LEU A 79 22.48 -0.53 27.98
CA LEU A 79 21.55 0.01 28.99
C LEU A 79 21.81 1.49 29.32
N THR A 80 22.95 2.02 28.89
CA THR A 80 23.39 3.40 29.18
C THR A 80 24.10 4.00 27.98
N GLY A 81 24.14 5.34 27.91
CA GLY A 81 24.79 6.07 26.81
C GLY A 81 23.80 6.53 25.75
N GLU A 82 24.33 7.02 24.62
CA GLU A 82 23.55 7.71 23.58
C GLU A 82 22.53 6.81 22.87
N ASN A 83 22.85 5.52 22.67
CA ASN A 83 21.97 4.53 22.04
C ASN A 83 21.37 3.54 23.05
N ALA A 84 21.23 3.95 24.32
CA ALA A 84 20.66 3.11 25.36
C ALA A 84 19.25 2.63 25.00
N ALA A 85 18.91 1.43 25.48
CA ALA A 85 17.58 0.87 25.38
C ALA A 85 16.54 1.81 25.99
N LEU A 86 15.46 2.06 25.26
CA LEU A 86 14.29 2.81 25.72
C LEU A 86 13.32 1.83 26.39
N PRO A 87 13.09 1.91 27.72
CA PRO A 87 12.24 0.94 28.41
C PRO A 87 10.81 0.96 27.86
N LEU A 88 10.30 -0.22 27.48
CA LEU A 88 8.90 -0.43 27.13
C LEU A 88 8.11 -0.82 28.37
N ASN A 89 8.72 -1.66 29.21
CA ASN A 89 8.20 -2.08 30.51
C ASN A 89 9.38 -2.48 31.42
N ALA A 90 9.10 -3.19 32.52
CA ALA A 90 10.12 -3.61 33.49
C ALA A 90 11.12 -4.65 32.94
N GLN A 91 10.84 -5.29 31.79
CA GLN A 91 11.61 -6.42 31.27
C GLN A 91 12.21 -6.14 29.89
N PHE A 92 11.51 -5.42 29.01
CA PHE A 92 11.90 -5.18 27.62
C PHE A 92 12.16 -3.70 27.34
N GLY A 93 13.10 -3.46 26.43
CA GLY A 93 13.40 -2.14 25.90
C GLY A 93 13.56 -2.15 24.38
N LEU A 94 13.22 -1.02 23.78
CA LEU A 94 13.36 -0.75 22.36
C LEU A 94 14.75 -0.14 22.07
N HIS A 95 15.32 -0.42 20.92
CA HIS A 95 16.59 0.18 20.50
C HIS A 95 16.51 1.72 20.47
N GLY A 96 17.56 2.42 20.95
CA GLY A 96 17.57 3.89 21.04
C GLY A 96 17.30 4.60 19.70
N ALA A 97 17.87 4.10 18.61
CA ALA A 97 17.61 4.60 17.25
C ALA A 97 16.14 4.45 16.77
N ALA A 98 15.31 3.66 17.46
CA ALA A 98 13.89 3.50 17.18
C ALA A 98 13.01 4.39 18.10
N ALA A 99 13.57 5.47 18.66
CA ALA A 99 12.84 6.41 19.52
C ALA A 99 11.48 6.86 18.96
N PRO A 100 11.29 7.17 17.66
CA PRO A 100 9.97 7.53 17.14
C PRO A 100 8.90 6.43 17.30
N LEU A 101 9.29 5.16 17.34
CA LEU A 101 8.38 4.05 17.61
C LEU A 101 8.07 3.90 19.11
N HIS A 102 8.97 4.36 19.98
CA HIS A 102 8.72 4.39 21.43
C HIS A 102 7.56 5.32 21.77
N ASP A 103 7.49 6.49 21.13
CA ASP A 103 6.38 7.44 21.31
C ASP A 103 5.02 6.81 20.93
N LEU A 104 4.99 6.06 19.82
CA LEU A 104 3.79 5.31 19.40
C LEU A 104 3.42 4.23 20.41
N TYR A 105 4.40 3.54 20.98
CA TYR A 105 4.16 2.53 22.01
C TYR A 105 3.58 3.15 23.28
N GLN A 106 4.16 4.26 23.76
CA GLN A 106 3.66 4.97 24.95
C GLN A 106 2.26 5.53 24.75
N ALA A 107 1.92 5.95 23.54
CA ALA A 107 0.58 6.39 23.18
C ALA A 107 -0.44 5.24 23.00
N GLY A 108 -0.02 3.98 23.06
CA GLY A 108 -0.88 2.82 22.84
C GLY A 108 -1.22 2.55 21.36
N HIS A 109 -0.45 3.13 20.43
CA HIS A 109 -0.63 2.99 18.98
C HIS A 109 0.32 1.96 18.34
N LEU A 110 1.25 1.39 19.12
CA LEU A 110 2.14 0.32 18.69
C LEU A 110 2.06 -0.88 19.62
N ALA A 111 1.94 -2.07 19.04
CA ALA A 111 2.09 -3.35 19.73
C ALA A 111 3.32 -4.09 19.20
N LEU A 112 4.09 -4.67 20.11
CA LEU A 112 5.26 -5.49 19.81
C LEU A 112 4.95 -6.92 20.24
N VAL A 113 4.99 -7.87 19.31
CA VAL A 113 4.68 -9.27 19.57
C VAL A 113 5.95 -10.10 19.51
N HIS A 114 6.44 -10.51 20.68
CA HIS A 114 7.58 -11.41 20.79
C HIS A 114 7.19 -12.87 20.53
N ALA A 115 8.18 -13.69 20.20
CA ALA A 115 8.02 -15.13 19.94
C ALA A 115 6.96 -15.43 18.85
N ALA A 116 6.73 -14.48 17.94
CA ALA A 116 5.96 -14.67 16.73
C ALA A 116 6.91 -14.97 15.57
N GLY A 117 6.64 -16.05 14.83
CA GLY A 117 7.48 -16.48 13.73
C GLY A 117 6.90 -17.67 13.01
N LEU A 118 7.68 -18.23 12.09
CA LEU A 118 7.30 -19.45 11.37
C LEU A 118 7.36 -20.66 12.30
N THR A 119 6.44 -21.60 12.10
CA THR A 119 6.51 -22.95 12.69
C THR A 119 7.53 -23.84 11.99
N SER A 120 7.98 -23.42 10.81
CA SER A 120 9.02 -24.06 10.00
C SER A 120 10.39 -23.89 10.65
N ASP A 121 11.23 -24.93 10.60
CA ASP A 121 12.62 -24.90 11.03
C ASP A 121 13.59 -24.44 9.92
N THR A 122 13.05 -23.94 8.80
CA THR A 122 13.85 -23.53 7.65
C THR A 122 14.90 -22.50 8.02
N ARG A 123 16.13 -22.72 7.52
CA ARG A 123 17.24 -21.76 7.61
C ARG A 123 17.44 -20.97 6.32
N SER A 124 16.58 -21.18 5.33
CA SER A 124 16.61 -20.43 4.07
C SER A 124 15.81 -19.14 4.23
N HIS A 125 16.49 -18.01 4.04
CA HIS A 125 15.84 -16.69 4.07
C HIS A 125 14.76 -16.56 2.99
N PHE A 126 15.03 -17.07 1.78
CA PHE A 126 14.07 -17.06 0.68
C PHE A 126 12.83 -17.88 0.99
N ASP A 127 13.01 -19.03 1.64
CA ASP A 127 11.90 -19.91 2.02
C ASP A 127 11.06 -19.26 3.11
N ALA A 128 11.71 -18.71 4.14
CA ALA A 128 11.03 -18.03 5.21
C ALA A 128 10.20 -16.84 4.71
N MET A 129 10.78 -16.00 3.85
CA MET A 129 10.06 -14.88 3.23
C MET A 129 8.87 -15.38 2.41
N GLN A 130 9.07 -16.42 1.60
CA GLN A 130 8.00 -16.96 0.77
C GLN A 130 6.87 -17.57 1.60
N PHE A 131 7.17 -18.26 2.70
CA PHE A 131 6.14 -18.78 3.61
C PHE A 131 5.33 -17.66 4.27
N MET A 132 5.99 -16.59 4.72
CA MET A 132 5.33 -15.43 5.30
C MET A 132 4.44 -14.70 4.28
N GLU A 133 4.92 -14.51 3.04
CA GLU A 133 4.15 -13.83 2.01
C GLU A 133 3.03 -14.71 1.40
N LEU A 134 3.21 -16.03 1.33
CA LEU A 134 2.12 -16.93 0.91
C LEU A 134 1.10 -17.17 2.02
N GLY A 135 1.50 -17.05 3.29
CA GLY A 135 0.69 -17.45 4.45
C GLY A 135 0.48 -18.95 4.55
N THR A 136 1.43 -19.75 4.06
CA THR A 136 1.38 -21.22 4.05
C THR A 136 2.72 -21.78 4.54
N PRO A 137 2.93 -21.91 5.86
CA PRO A 137 4.15 -22.51 6.42
C PRO A 137 4.43 -23.88 5.81
N ASP A 138 5.71 -24.15 5.50
CA ASP A 138 6.20 -25.41 4.93
C ASP A 138 5.63 -25.81 3.56
N SER A 139 4.84 -24.94 2.92
CA SER A 139 4.27 -25.20 1.60
C SER A 139 4.42 -24.01 0.66
N LYS A 140 5.03 -24.27 -0.50
CA LYS A 140 5.21 -23.29 -1.59
C LYS A 140 4.26 -23.54 -2.77
N SER A 141 3.32 -24.49 -2.62
CA SER A 141 2.43 -24.89 -3.72
C SER A 141 1.29 -23.91 -3.96
N SER A 142 1.03 -22.98 -3.02
CA SER A 142 0.01 -21.94 -3.21
C SER A 142 0.42 -21.02 -4.35
N THR A 143 -0.45 -20.90 -5.34
CA THR A 143 -0.28 -19.98 -6.47
C THR A 143 -0.81 -18.58 -6.16
N THR A 144 -1.39 -18.37 -4.98
CA THR A 144 -1.92 -17.08 -4.51
C THR A 144 -1.27 -16.66 -3.19
N GLY A 145 -1.02 -15.36 -3.04
CA GLY A 145 -0.55 -14.78 -1.79
C GLY A 145 -1.67 -14.60 -0.76
N TRP A 146 -1.30 -14.41 0.51
CA TRP A 146 -2.31 -14.31 1.57
C TRP A 146 -3.14 -13.02 1.50
N LEU A 147 -2.56 -11.90 1.03
CA LEU A 147 -3.30 -10.64 0.83
C LEU A 147 -4.31 -10.76 -0.32
N THR A 148 -3.95 -11.48 -1.40
CA THR A 148 -4.91 -11.83 -2.46
C THR A 148 -6.12 -12.58 -1.89
N ARG A 149 -5.88 -13.61 -1.06
CA ARG A 149 -6.96 -14.40 -0.46
C ARG A 149 -7.76 -13.60 0.58
N HIS A 150 -7.10 -12.72 1.33
CA HIS A 150 -7.76 -11.78 2.24
C HIS A 150 -8.76 -10.89 1.48
N LEU A 151 -8.33 -10.26 0.39
CA LEU A 151 -9.21 -9.42 -0.43
C LEU A 151 -10.37 -10.22 -1.03
N GLN A 152 -10.09 -11.42 -1.56
CA GLN A 152 -11.14 -12.28 -2.14
C GLN A 152 -12.17 -12.79 -1.13
N SER A 153 -11.82 -12.85 0.16
CA SER A 153 -12.72 -13.32 1.23
C SER A 153 -13.31 -12.18 2.05
N ALA A 154 -12.91 -10.93 1.79
CA ALA A 154 -13.37 -9.76 2.52
C ALA A 154 -14.86 -9.51 2.20
N PRO A 155 -15.76 -9.53 3.21
CA PRO A 155 -17.21 -9.51 2.97
C PRO A 155 -17.75 -8.17 2.46
N ASN A 156 -16.96 -7.09 2.57
CA ASN A 156 -17.39 -5.70 2.37
C ASN A 156 -16.56 -4.96 1.30
N LEU A 157 -15.99 -5.67 0.32
CA LEU A 157 -15.43 -4.99 -0.85
C LEU A 157 -16.57 -4.62 -1.80
N PRO A 158 -16.73 -3.33 -2.17
CA PRO A 158 -17.62 -2.96 -3.27
C PRO A 158 -17.35 -3.82 -4.52
N ASP A 159 -18.41 -4.16 -5.26
CA ASP A 159 -18.30 -4.95 -6.51
C ASP A 159 -17.38 -4.29 -7.56
N GLN A 160 -17.12 -2.98 -7.43
CA GLN A 160 -16.29 -2.19 -8.34
C GLN A 160 -15.35 -1.29 -7.52
N ILE A 161 -14.15 -1.80 -7.23
CA ILE A 161 -13.05 -1.02 -6.68
C ILE A 161 -11.99 -0.87 -7.75
N ILE A 162 -11.49 0.35 -7.92
CA ILE A 162 -10.51 0.72 -8.94
C ILE A 162 -9.15 0.15 -8.58
N MET A 163 -8.75 0.35 -7.32
CA MET A 163 -7.45 -0.04 -6.80
C MET A 163 -7.55 -0.48 -5.34
N PRO A 164 -8.09 -1.69 -5.07
CA PRO A 164 -8.17 -2.20 -3.69
C PRO A 164 -6.79 -2.57 -3.12
N ALA A 165 -5.81 -2.84 -3.99
CA ALA A 165 -4.46 -3.23 -3.60
C ALA A 165 -3.38 -2.42 -4.33
N LEU A 166 -2.42 -1.93 -3.56
CA LEU A 166 -1.25 -1.20 -4.03
C LEU A 166 0.03 -1.94 -3.63
N ALA A 167 0.92 -2.18 -4.58
CA ALA A 167 2.31 -2.53 -4.33
C ALA A 167 3.18 -1.29 -4.57
N ALA A 168 3.60 -0.63 -3.49
CA ALA A 168 4.45 0.54 -3.57
C ALA A 168 5.91 0.10 -3.75
N GLY A 169 6.48 0.41 -4.91
CA GLY A 169 7.85 0.02 -5.28
C GLY A 169 7.94 -0.69 -6.63
N ASN A 170 9.11 -1.24 -6.92
CA ASN A 170 9.42 -1.84 -8.23
C ASN A 170 8.95 -3.29 -8.39
N LEU A 171 8.62 -3.97 -7.29
CA LEU A 171 8.29 -5.39 -7.29
C LEU A 171 6.97 -5.61 -6.57
N ALA A 172 6.05 -6.34 -7.21
CA ALA A 172 4.86 -6.84 -6.54
C ALA A 172 5.28 -7.98 -5.58
N PRO A 173 4.93 -7.92 -4.29
CA PRO A 173 5.29 -8.97 -3.35
C PRO A 173 4.49 -10.24 -3.61
N THR A 174 5.03 -11.38 -3.18
CA THR A 174 4.38 -12.70 -3.31
C THR A 174 3.02 -12.71 -2.59
N SER A 175 2.83 -11.85 -1.59
CA SER A 175 1.58 -11.71 -0.84
C SER A 175 0.40 -11.25 -1.70
N LEU A 176 0.67 -10.60 -2.84
CA LEU A 176 -0.33 -10.18 -3.83
C LEU A 176 -0.37 -11.10 -5.07
N ASN A 177 0.35 -12.22 -5.09
CA ASN A 177 0.30 -13.16 -6.21
C ASN A 177 -1.13 -13.64 -6.48
N GLY A 178 -1.48 -13.71 -7.77
CA GLY A 178 -2.80 -14.10 -8.24
C GLY A 178 -3.88 -13.03 -8.10
N SER A 179 -3.55 -11.85 -7.55
CA SER A 179 -4.48 -10.71 -7.57
C SER A 179 -4.60 -10.16 -8.98
N ARG A 180 -5.83 -9.84 -9.40
CA ARG A 180 -6.13 -9.16 -10.67
C ARG A 180 -6.28 -7.65 -10.49
N GLU A 181 -6.33 -7.20 -9.25
CA GLU A 181 -6.69 -5.84 -8.86
C GLU A 181 -5.54 -5.11 -8.15
N ALA A 182 -4.42 -5.81 -7.93
CA ALA A 182 -3.21 -5.22 -7.39
C ALA A 182 -2.50 -4.39 -8.47
N ILE A 183 -2.21 -3.14 -8.14
CA ILE A 183 -1.47 -2.22 -9.00
C ILE A 183 -0.10 -1.97 -8.38
N GLY A 184 0.95 -2.15 -9.17
CA GLY A 184 2.31 -1.77 -8.79
C GLY A 184 2.60 -0.36 -9.28
N MET A 185 3.09 0.51 -8.39
CA MET A 185 3.60 1.83 -8.76
C MET A 185 4.63 2.32 -7.73
N THR A 186 5.60 3.10 -8.18
CA THR A 186 6.55 3.82 -7.33
C THR A 186 6.05 5.20 -6.95
N SER A 187 5.32 5.85 -7.86
CA SER A 187 4.82 7.21 -7.75
C SER A 187 3.54 7.34 -8.56
N PRO A 188 2.51 8.05 -8.08
CA PRO A 188 1.29 8.30 -8.85
C PRO A 188 1.57 9.13 -10.11
N ARG A 189 2.54 10.05 -10.06
CA ARG A 189 2.94 10.87 -11.22
C ARG A 189 3.54 10.03 -12.37
N ASP A 190 4.26 8.98 -12.01
CA ASP A 190 4.87 8.07 -12.99
C ASP A 190 3.86 7.04 -13.51
N PHE A 191 2.66 7.00 -12.93
CA PHE A 191 1.56 6.15 -13.35
C PHE A 191 0.73 6.83 -14.46
N SER A 192 1.40 7.11 -15.57
CA SER A 192 0.80 7.74 -16.76
C SER A 192 1.27 7.08 -18.06
N LEU A 193 0.64 7.41 -19.19
CA LEU A 193 1.14 6.99 -20.50
C LEU A 193 2.13 8.01 -21.03
N ASP A 194 3.41 7.65 -20.98
CA ASP A 194 4.48 8.47 -21.58
C ASP A 194 4.31 8.55 -23.10
N GLY A 195 4.19 9.78 -23.57
CA GLY A 195 3.90 10.08 -24.97
C GLY A 195 4.17 11.54 -25.31
N HIS A 196 4.29 11.81 -26.61
CA HIS A 196 4.34 13.18 -27.07
C HIS A 196 2.94 13.79 -26.91
N TRP A 197 2.81 14.87 -26.12
CA TRP A 197 1.54 15.53 -25.73
C TRP A 197 0.46 15.57 -26.83
N LYS A 198 0.85 15.88 -28.08
CA LYS A 198 -0.03 15.93 -29.26
C LYS A 198 -0.79 14.61 -29.54
N TYR A 199 -0.25 13.47 -29.14
CA TYR A 199 -0.76 12.13 -29.47
C TYR A 199 -1.27 11.36 -28.25
N ASN A 200 -1.23 11.91 -27.04
CA ASN A 200 -1.63 11.21 -25.82
C ASN A 200 -3.06 10.64 -25.92
N ASP A 201 -4.02 11.44 -26.38
CA ASP A 201 -5.40 11.00 -26.56
C ASP A 201 -5.52 9.85 -27.56
N TRP A 202 -4.77 9.94 -28.66
CA TRP A 202 -4.77 8.90 -29.69
C TRP A 202 -4.14 7.60 -29.17
N GLN A 203 -3.04 7.69 -28.42
CA GLN A 203 -2.40 6.55 -27.79
C GLN A 203 -3.35 5.86 -26.80
N ARG A 204 -4.03 6.62 -25.92
CA ARG A 204 -5.07 6.06 -25.02
C ARG A 204 -6.17 5.36 -25.79
N GLN A 205 -6.72 6.01 -26.82
CA GLN A 205 -7.80 5.41 -27.61
C GLN A 205 -7.35 4.15 -28.36
N ALA A 206 -6.13 4.15 -28.90
CA ALA A 206 -5.56 2.99 -29.57
C ALA A 206 -5.41 1.80 -28.62
N MET A 207 -4.85 2.04 -27.41
CA MET A 207 -4.73 1.01 -26.37
C MET A 207 -6.10 0.49 -25.94
N ARG A 208 -7.08 1.38 -25.70
CA ARG A 208 -8.46 0.97 -25.35
C ARG A 208 -9.11 0.12 -26.43
N ARG A 209 -8.87 0.41 -27.71
CA ARG A 209 -9.34 -0.43 -28.83
C ARG A 209 -8.62 -1.78 -28.89
N MET A 210 -7.31 -1.80 -28.64
CA MET A 210 -6.53 -3.04 -28.61
C MET A 210 -7.00 -3.96 -27.48
N TYR A 211 -7.38 -3.40 -26.33
CA TYR A 211 -7.86 -4.16 -25.17
C TYR A 211 -9.40 -4.28 -25.08
N SER A 212 -10.16 -4.04 -26.15
CA SER A 212 -11.64 -4.07 -26.10
C SER A 212 -12.27 -5.47 -26.18
N GLY A 213 -11.47 -6.54 -26.10
CA GLY A 213 -11.94 -7.93 -26.15
C GLY A 213 -12.45 -8.46 -24.81
N ALA A 214 -12.78 -9.75 -24.76
CA ALA A 214 -13.34 -10.40 -23.58
C ALA A 214 -12.38 -11.33 -22.82
N SER A 215 -11.16 -11.55 -23.32
CA SER A 215 -10.19 -12.41 -22.62
C SER A 215 -9.66 -11.75 -21.34
N TRP A 216 -9.06 -12.54 -20.46
CA TRP A 216 -8.44 -12.04 -19.22
C TRP A 216 -7.43 -10.92 -19.48
N LEU A 217 -6.69 -10.98 -20.61
CA LEU A 217 -5.72 -9.96 -21.00
C LEU A 217 -6.40 -8.63 -21.38
N HIS A 218 -7.54 -8.70 -22.06
CA HIS A 218 -8.32 -7.51 -22.42
C HIS A 218 -8.95 -6.85 -21.19
N GLN A 219 -9.44 -7.67 -20.24
CA GLN A 219 -9.94 -7.18 -18.95
C GLN A 219 -8.83 -6.50 -18.14
N ALA A 220 -7.66 -7.14 -18.02
CA ALA A 220 -6.50 -6.56 -17.34
C ALA A 220 -6.06 -5.23 -17.99
N GLY A 221 -5.94 -5.19 -19.32
CA GLY A 221 -5.58 -3.97 -20.05
C GLY A 221 -6.60 -2.84 -19.86
N THR A 222 -7.90 -3.15 -19.91
CA THR A 222 -8.96 -2.16 -19.65
C THR A 222 -8.91 -1.65 -18.21
N GLN A 223 -8.68 -2.54 -17.24
CA GLN A 223 -8.55 -2.16 -15.83
C GLN A 223 -7.34 -1.25 -15.59
N THR A 224 -6.18 -1.58 -16.16
CA THR A 224 -4.99 -0.70 -16.09
C THR A 224 -5.27 0.68 -16.70
N LEU A 225 -5.89 0.74 -17.88
CA LEU A 225 -6.22 2.02 -18.53
C LEU A 225 -7.23 2.84 -17.71
N ASN A 226 -8.18 2.18 -17.05
CA ASN A 226 -9.11 2.86 -16.15
C ASN A 226 -8.41 3.38 -14.90
N ALA A 227 -7.50 2.60 -14.30
CA ALA A 227 -6.72 3.04 -13.16
C ALA A 227 -5.82 4.25 -13.51
N LEU A 228 -5.19 4.24 -14.70
CA LEU A 228 -4.41 5.37 -15.20
C LEU A 228 -5.24 6.66 -15.25
N ASP A 229 -6.42 6.61 -15.87
CA ASP A 229 -7.29 7.78 -15.98
C ASP A 229 -7.73 8.32 -14.62
N VAL A 230 -7.89 7.46 -13.62
CA VAL A 230 -8.28 7.85 -12.26
C VAL A 230 -7.13 8.44 -11.48
N VAL A 231 -5.96 7.79 -11.51
CA VAL A 231 -4.79 8.29 -10.79
C VAL A 231 -4.39 9.64 -11.36
N GLU A 232 -4.38 9.82 -12.67
CA GLU A 232 -4.07 11.10 -13.30
C GLU A 232 -5.12 12.17 -13.02
N LEU A 233 -6.40 11.81 -12.93
CA LEU A 233 -7.45 12.75 -12.54
C LEU A 233 -7.39 13.13 -11.06
N ALA A 234 -7.01 12.19 -10.20
CA ALA A 234 -6.98 12.34 -8.75
C ALA A 234 -5.65 12.91 -8.23
N ASP A 235 -4.54 12.81 -8.99
CA ASP A 235 -3.25 13.34 -8.61
C ASP A 235 -3.21 14.86 -8.84
N PRO A 236 -3.18 15.69 -7.79
CA PRO A 236 -3.08 17.14 -7.94
C PRO A 236 -1.69 17.59 -8.43
N GLY A 237 -0.75 16.67 -8.65
CA GLY A 237 0.61 16.97 -9.10
C GLY A 237 1.51 17.45 -7.96
N ASP A 238 1.02 18.22 -6.99
CA ASP A 238 1.79 18.78 -5.88
C ASP A 238 1.35 18.22 -4.51
N TYR A 239 1.51 16.91 -4.31
CA TYR A 239 1.26 16.32 -3.00
C TYR A 239 2.17 16.94 -1.94
N THR A 240 1.54 17.55 -0.93
CA THR A 240 2.22 18.10 0.24
C THR A 240 1.84 17.25 1.46
N PRO A 241 2.80 16.61 2.16
CA PRO A 241 2.53 15.93 3.41
C PRO A 241 1.83 16.84 4.42
N GLU A 242 0.85 16.30 5.13
CA GLU A 242 0.13 17.01 6.19
C GLU A 242 0.66 16.61 7.57
N ASN A 243 0.21 17.28 8.62
CA ASN A 243 0.53 16.97 10.03
C ASN A 243 2.03 16.98 10.35
N GLY A 244 2.82 17.73 9.57
CA GLY A 244 4.28 17.80 9.75
C GLY A 244 5.02 16.52 9.36
N ALA A 245 4.41 15.62 8.59
CA ALA A 245 5.07 14.40 8.15
C ALA A 245 6.24 14.70 7.21
N GLU A 246 7.43 14.23 7.58
CA GLU A 246 8.64 14.32 6.76
C GLU A 246 9.05 12.91 6.31
N TYR A 247 9.05 12.67 5.00
CA TYR A 247 9.52 11.41 4.44
C TYR A 247 11.01 11.51 4.11
N PRO A 248 11.88 10.67 4.69
CA PRO A 248 13.29 10.69 4.38
C PRO A 248 13.50 10.30 2.90
N GLY A 249 14.49 10.93 2.26
CA GLY A 249 14.85 10.55 0.90
C GLY A 249 15.32 9.10 0.83
N GLY A 250 14.84 8.36 -0.17
CA GLY A 250 15.20 6.95 -0.40
C GLY A 250 13.99 6.10 -0.78
N GLY A 251 14.22 4.84 -1.13
CA GLY A 251 13.16 3.94 -1.62
C GLY A 251 11.97 3.82 -0.67
N LEU A 252 12.22 3.44 0.59
CA LEU A 252 11.16 3.24 1.59
C LEU A 252 10.39 4.52 1.90
N GLY A 253 11.08 5.64 2.12
CA GLY A 253 10.43 6.93 2.42
C GLY A 253 9.55 7.40 1.27
N ASN A 254 10.04 7.31 0.02
CA ASN A 254 9.27 7.65 -1.17
C ASN A 254 8.07 6.73 -1.35
N ASN A 255 8.23 5.41 -1.14
CA ASN A 255 7.13 4.44 -1.25
C ASN A 255 6.05 4.69 -0.19
N LEU A 256 6.44 5.01 1.06
CA LEU A 256 5.50 5.38 2.11
C LEU A 256 4.78 6.70 1.81
N GLN A 257 5.46 7.66 1.19
CA GLN A 257 4.85 8.90 0.71
C GLN A 257 3.80 8.61 -0.37
N THR A 258 4.12 7.74 -1.33
CA THR A 258 3.19 7.27 -2.36
C THR A 258 1.98 6.60 -1.75
N ILE A 259 2.16 5.69 -0.77
CA ILE A 259 1.03 5.06 -0.06
C ILE A 259 0.15 6.12 0.59
N ALA A 260 0.72 7.08 1.31
CA ALA A 260 -0.05 8.15 1.96
C ALA A 260 -0.83 9.01 0.95
N GLN A 261 -0.23 9.32 -0.19
CA GLN A 261 -0.90 10.03 -1.28
C GLN A 261 -2.08 9.22 -1.83
N MET A 262 -1.88 7.92 -2.09
CA MET A 262 -2.92 7.03 -2.61
C MET A 262 -4.08 6.82 -1.62
N ILE A 263 -3.80 6.77 -0.32
CA ILE A 263 -4.82 6.76 0.74
C ILE A 263 -5.68 8.03 0.65
N LYS A 264 -5.05 9.20 0.51
CA LYS A 264 -5.73 10.49 0.44
C LYS A 264 -6.55 10.71 -0.83
N MET A 265 -6.21 10.06 -1.93
CA MET A 265 -7.01 10.09 -3.16
C MET A 265 -8.36 9.36 -3.02
N GLN A 266 -8.53 8.54 -1.97
CA GLN A 266 -9.78 7.81 -1.69
C GLN A 266 -10.27 6.93 -2.85
N LEU A 267 -9.35 6.28 -3.58
CA LEU A 267 -9.65 5.43 -4.74
C LEU A 267 -10.11 4.00 -4.36
N GLY A 268 -10.52 3.81 -3.11
CA GLY A 268 -10.94 2.52 -2.55
C GLY A 268 -9.79 1.60 -2.14
N LEU A 269 -8.60 2.14 -1.87
CA LEU A 269 -7.45 1.39 -1.36
C LEU A 269 -7.80 0.68 -0.04
N ARG A 270 -7.49 -0.63 0.04
CA ARG A 270 -7.69 -1.46 1.24
C ARG A 270 -6.40 -2.03 1.79
N VAL A 271 -5.49 -2.39 0.88
CA VAL A 271 -4.21 -2.98 1.22
C VAL A 271 -3.12 -2.26 0.45
N ALA A 272 -2.08 -1.83 1.16
CA ALA A 272 -0.84 -1.38 0.55
C ALA A 272 0.32 -2.22 1.06
N THR A 273 1.26 -2.54 0.19
CA THR A 273 2.49 -3.24 0.56
C THR A 273 3.70 -2.39 0.20
N VAL A 274 4.72 -2.42 1.06
CA VAL A 274 6.02 -1.79 0.83
C VAL A 274 7.11 -2.67 1.41
N ASP A 275 8.28 -2.69 0.79
CA ASP A 275 9.50 -3.33 1.27
C ASP A 275 10.71 -2.40 1.31
#